data_AF-A0A0N4WIT2-F1
#
_entry.id   AF-A0A0N4WIT2-F1
#
_cell.length_a   1.000
_cell.length_b   1.000
_cell.length_c   1.000
_cell.angle_alpha   90.00
_cell.angle_beta   90.00
_cell.angle_gamma   90.00
#
_symmetry.space_group_name_H-M   'P 1'
#
loop_
_entity.id
_entity.type
_entity.pdbx_description
1 polymer ?
#
loop_
_entity_poly.entity_id
_entity_poly.type
_entity_poly.pdbx_seq_one_letter_code
_entity_poly.pdbx_strand_id
1 'polypeptide(L)'
;MIDTISGYFLCLLAHIALTCTLFFNQFLLASFPLCTTVIREDSRVEFVVLLSLALVIDASELAILLLRAPSVPVALISSCFHAVSCLFLLKFIIDVHPVSNFWILLGFTSCPPLILNLFRFLIHSRRNKSQ
;
A
#
# COMPACT_ATOMS: atom_id res chain seq x y z
N MET A 1 21.49 -3.82 10.63
CA MET A 1 21.02 -4.20 9.27
C MET A 1 19.72 -5.00 9.35
N ILE A 2 19.66 -6.02 10.20
CA ILE A 2 18.42 -6.78 10.49
C ILE A 2 17.31 -5.89 11.04
N ASP A 3 17.63 -4.91 11.88
CA ASP A 3 16.65 -3.99 12.48
C ASP A 3 15.95 -3.10 11.44
N THR A 4 16.66 -2.73 10.37
CA THR A 4 16.08 -1.92 9.29
C THR A 4 15.16 -2.74 8.40
N ILE A 5 15.52 -3.99 8.11
CA ILE A 5 14.71 -4.88 7.27
C ILE A 5 13.44 -5.29 8.01
N SER A 6 13.55 -5.60 9.31
CA SER A 6 12.39 -5.90 10.16
C SER A 6 11.48 -4.68 10.33
N GLY A 7 12.05 -3.49 10.53
CA GLY A 7 11.27 -2.24 10.56
C GLY A 7 10.51 -1.98 9.25
N TYR A 8 11.15 -2.22 8.11
CA TYR A 8 10.51 -2.11 6.81
C TYR A 8 9.38 -3.14 6.62
N PHE A 9 9.63 -4.41 6.95
CA PHE A 9 8.61 -5.46 6.92
C PHE A 9 7.38 -5.10 7.78
N LEU A 10 7.62 -4.61 9.00
CA LEU A 10 6.55 -4.17 9.90
C LEU A 10 5.77 -2.99 9.33
N CYS A 11 6.44 -2.02 8.71
CA CYS A 11 5.79 -0.86 8.11
C CYS A 11 4.91 -1.25 6.91
N LEU A 12 5.42 -2.14 6.05
CA LEU A 12 4.65 -2.69 4.93
C LEU A 12 3.45 -3.51 5.42
N LEU A 13 3.62 -4.33 6.46
CA LEU A 13 2.52 -5.10 7.03
C LEU A 13 1.46 -4.21 7.69
N ALA A 14 1.87 -3.14 8.36
CA ALA A 14 0.96 -2.14 8.92
C ALA A 14 0.14 -1.44 7.82
N HIS A 15 0.78 -1.12 6.69
CA HIS A 15 0.11 -0.54 5.53
C HIS A 15 -0.95 -1.50 4.96
N ILE A 16 -0.59 -2.77 4.73
CA ILE A 16 -1.52 -3.82 4.31
C ILE A 16 -2.69 -3.95 5.29
N ALA A 17 -2.42 -3.98 6.59
CA ALA A 17 -3.46 -4.14 7.61
C ALA A 17 -4.45 -2.96 7.62
N LEU A 18 -3.98 -1.72 7.49
CA LEU A 18 -4.84 -0.54 7.39
C LEU A 18 -5.67 -0.55 6.10
N THR A 19 -5.06 -0.88 4.96
CA THR A 19 -5.75 -1.02 3.68
C THR A 19 -6.84 -2.09 3.73
N CYS A 20 -6.56 -3.26 4.30
CA CYS A 20 -7.54 -4.31 4.55
C CYS A 20 -8.68 -3.84 5.47
N THR A 21 -8.35 -3.13 6.55
CA THR A 21 -9.34 -2.60 7.50
C THR A 21 -10.33 -1.67 6.78
N LEU A 22 -9.83 -0.78 5.93
CA LEU A 22 -10.66 0.10 5.10
C LEU A 22 -11.51 -0.68 4.10
N PHE A 23 -10.94 -1.70 3.45
CA PHE A 23 -11.64 -2.54 2.49
C PHE A 23 -12.83 -3.27 3.13
N PHE A 24 -12.61 -3.92 4.27
CA PHE A 24 -13.67 -4.63 4.99
C PHE A 24 -14.69 -3.68 5.60
N ASN A 25 -14.27 -2.50 6.08
CA ASN A 25 -15.21 -1.49 6.58
C ASN A 25 -16.21 -1.06 5.50
N GLN A 26 -15.72 -0.84 4.26
CA GLN A 26 -16.60 -0.55 3.13
C GLN A 26 -17.55 -1.70 2.85
N PHE A 27 -17.07 -2.95 2.84
CA PHE A 27 -17.92 -4.12 2.61
C PHE A 27 -19.03 -4.26 3.67
N LEU A 28 -18.70 -4.06 4.95
CA LEU A 28 -19.67 -4.06 6.05
C LEU A 28 -20.72 -2.96 5.90
N LEU A 29 -20.31 -1.74 5.55
CA LEU A 29 -21.23 -0.62 5.30
C LEU A 29 -22.17 -0.87 4.11
N ALA A 30 -21.75 -1.66 3.11
CA ALA A 30 -22.62 -2.04 1.98
C ALA A 30 -23.61 -3.13 2.36
N SER A 31 -23.21 -4.02 3.28
CA SER A 31 -24.00 -5.17 3.67
C SER A 31 -25.08 -4.84 4.71
N PHE A 32 -25.07 -3.61 5.24
CA PHE A 32 -25.98 -3.21 6.31
C PHE A 32 -27.33 -2.70 5.74
N PRO A 33 -28.45 -3.38 6.02
CA PRO A 33 -29.75 -3.09 5.38
C PRO A 33 -30.38 -1.74 5.79
N LEU A 34 -29.82 -1.07 6.80
CA LEU A 34 -30.27 0.22 7.30
C LEU A 34 -29.33 1.39 6.93
N CYS A 35 -28.33 1.15 6.08
CA CYS A 35 -27.38 2.18 5.67
C CYS A 35 -28.06 3.15 4.67
N THR A 36 -28.63 4.24 5.19
CA THR A 36 -29.31 5.29 4.40
C THR A 36 -28.36 6.37 3.88
N THR A 37 -27.05 6.21 4.07
CA THR A 37 -26.08 7.20 3.58
C THR A 37 -26.06 7.17 2.06
N VAL A 38 -26.42 8.29 1.44
CA VAL A 38 -26.37 8.51 -0.01
C VAL A 38 -24.90 8.66 -0.46
N ILE A 39 -24.07 7.66 -0.19
CA ILE A 39 -22.77 7.56 -0.84
C ILE A 39 -23.08 7.08 -2.25
N ARG A 40 -22.78 7.92 -3.23
CA ARG A 40 -22.91 7.60 -4.64
C ARG A 40 -22.15 6.30 -4.94
N GLU A 41 -22.84 5.29 -5.45
CA GLU A 41 -22.30 3.95 -5.68
C GLU A 41 -20.99 3.98 -6.50
N ASP A 42 -20.90 4.89 -7.47
CA ASP A 42 -19.69 5.11 -8.28
C ASP A 42 -18.44 5.36 -7.42
N SER A 43 -18.53 6.24 -6.42
CA SER A 43 -17.39 6.58 -5.56
C SER A 43 -16.99 5.41 -4.67
N ARG A 44 -17.95 4.60 -4.25
CA ARG A 44 -17.70 3.39 -3.45
C ARG A 44 -16.96 2.33 -4.29
N VAL A 45 -17.41 2.07 -5.52
CA VAL A 45 -16.74 1.13 -6.43
C VAL A 45 -15.32 1.62 -6.74
N GLU A 46 -15.16 2.90 -7.05
CA GLU A 46 -13.85 3.52 -7.31
C GLU A 46 -12.89 3.32 -6.12
N PHE A 47 -13.36 3.56 -4.89
CA PHE A 47 -12.56 3.40 -3.69
C PHE A 47 -12.17 1.93 -3.44
N VAL A 48 -13.07 0.98 -3.68
CA VAL A 48 -12.80 -0.47 -3.58
C VAL A 48 -11.74 -0.91 -4.60
N VAL A 49 -11.83 -0.43 -5.84
CA VAL A 49 -10.81 -0.69 -6.88
C VAL A 49 -9.45 -0.17 -6.42
N LEU A 50 -9.41 1.03 -5.84
CA LEU A 50 -8.18 1.65 -5.36
C LEU A 50 -7.53 0.86 -4.22
N LEU A 51 -8.31 0.46 -3.23
CA LEU A 51 -7.84 -0.37 -2.12
C LEU A 51 -7.34 -1.74 -2.62
N SER A 52 -8.01 -2.32 -3.61
CA SER A 52 -7.58 -3.58 -4.24
C SER A 52 -6.23 -3.42 -4.93
N LEU A 53 -6.04 -2.31 -5.66
CA LEU A 53 -4.77 -2.01 -6.32
C LEU A 53 -3.64 -1.77 -5.31
N ALA A 54 -3.92 -1.05 -4.21
CA ALA A 54 -2.98 -0.86 -3.11
C ALA A 54 -2.53 -2.21 -2.53
N LEU A 55 -3.47 -3.12 -2.26
CA LEU A 55 -3.15 -4.45 -1.75
C LEU A 55 -2.28 -5.26 -2.72
N VAL A 56 -2.56 -5.20 -4.03
CA VAL A 56 -1.74 -5.89 -5.03
C VAL A 56 -0.32 -5.32 -5.06
N ILE A 57 -0.18 -4.00 -4.99
CA ILE A 57 1.12 -3.31 -4.94
C ILE A 57 1.89 -3.73 -3.69
N ASP A 58 1.29 -3.61 -2.51
CA ASP A 58 1.94 -3.96 -1.24
C ASP A 58 2.29 -5.46 -1.17
N ALA A 59 1.42 -6.34 -1.68
CA ALA A 59 1.68 -7.78 -1.74
C ALA A 59 2.85 -8.11 -2.69
N SER A 60 2.95 -7.42 -3.82
CA SER A 60 4.07 -7.59 -4.75
C SER A 60 5.39 -7.10 -4.14
N GLU A 61 5.36 -6.00 -3.40
CA GLU A 61 6.51 -5.48 -2.66
C GLU A 61 6.94 -6.43 -1.55
N LEU A 62 5.99 -7.01 -0.82
CA LEU A 62 6.24 -8.03 0.18
C LEU A 62 6.88 -9.28 -0.45
N ALA A 63 6.37 -9.73 -1.59
CA ALA A 63 6.97 -10.85 -2.32
C ALA A 63 8.42 -10.56 -2.72
N ILE A 64 8.72 -9.34 -3.21
CA ILE A 64 10.10 -8.94 -3.54
C ILE A 64 10.98 -8.95 -2.29
N LEU A 65 10.49 -8.43 -1.16
CA LEU A 65 11.21 -8.41 0.11
C LEU A 65 11.54 -9.83 0.60
N LEU A 66 10.60 -10.77 0.48
CA LEU A 66 10.80 -12.17 0.85
C LEU A 66 11.79 -12.89 -0.06
N LEU A 67 11.76 -12.58 -1.36
CA LEU A 67 12.73 -13.12 -2.31
C LEU A 67 14.12 -12.52 -2.11
N ARG A 68 14.19 -11.25 -1.66
CA ARG A 68 15.46 -10.56 -1.50
C ARG A 68 15.39 -9.35 -0.57
N ALA A 69 16.34 -9.31 0.36
CA ALA A 69 16.57 -8.14 1.20
C ALA A 69 17.01 -6.92 0.37
N PRO A 70 16.32 -5.77 0.48
CA PRO A 70 16.76 -4.52 -0.11
C PRO A 70 17.95 -3.93 0.65
N SER A 71 18.67 -3.00 0.02
CA SER A 71 19.70 -2.22 0.73
C SER A 71 19.08 -1.30 1.78
N VAL A 72 19.83 -1.01 2.85
CA VAL A 72 19.41 -0.12 3.94
C VAL A 72 18.78 1.22 3.47
N PRO A 73 19.36 1.98 2.50
CA PRO A 73 18.74 3.24 2.06
C PRO A 73 17.37 3.06 1.41
N VAL A 74 17.17 1.98 0.65
CA VAL A 74 15.89 1.68 -0.02
C VAL A 74 14.86 1.26 1.02
N ALA A 75 15.24 0.43 1.99
CA ALA A 75 14.37 0.03 3.08
C ALA A 75 13.89 1.25 3.88
N LEU A 76 14.79 2.21 4.18
CA LEU A 76 14.43 3.44 4.90
C LEU A 76 13.48 4.33 4.08
N ILE A 77 13.79 4.58 2.80
CA ILE A 77 12.94 5.40 1.93
C ILE A 77 11.56 4.77 1.77
N SER A 78 11.49 3.47 1.48
CA SER A 78 10.22 2.75 1.37
C SER A 78 9.44 2.78 2.69
N SER A 79 10.10 2.59 3.83
CA SER A 79 9.47 2.73 5.16
C SER A 79 8.89 4.13 5.38
N CYS A 80 9.58 5.20 4.98
CA CYS A 80 9.05 6.56 5.07
C CYS A 80 7.78 6.72 4.22
N PHE A 81 7.77 6.19 3.00
CA PHE A 81 6.59 6.23 2.13
C PHE A 81 5.40 5.47 2.73
N HIS A 82 5.61 4.25 3.24
CA HIS A 82 4.55 3.48 3.90
C HIS A 82 4.06 4.15 5.19
N ALA A 83 4.96 4.72 6.01
CA ALA A 83 4.59 5.44 7.22
C ALA A 83 3.70 6.66 6.89
N VAL A 84 4.09 7.44 5.88
CA VAL A 84 3.28 8.56 5.39
C VAL A 84 1.93 8.06 4.88
N SER A 85 1.89 6.97 4.11
CA SER A 85 0.65 6.38 3.64
C SER A 85 -0.27 5.98 4.79
N CYS A 86 0.27 5.30 5.80
CA CYS A 86 -0.47 4.90 7.01
C CYS A 86 -1.08 6.10 7.74
N LEU A 87 -0.36 7.22 7.86
CA LEU A 87 -0.88 8.45 8.49
C LEU A 87 -2.07 9.02 7.72
N PHE A 88 -1.98 9.04 6.38
CA PHE A 88 -3.10 9.48 5.55
C PHE A 88 -4.27 8.49 5.63
N LEU A 89 -4.03 7.19 5.50
CA LEU A 89 -5.08 6.17 5.65
C LEU A 89 -5.80 6.28 7.00
N LEU A 90 -5.06 6.53 8.08
CA LEU A 90 -5.65 6.77 9.41
C LEU A 90 -6.54 8.01 9.42
N LYS A 91 -6.15 9.09 8.74
CA LYS A 91 -6.99 10.28 8.56
C LYS A 91 -8.28 9.96 7.79
N PHE A 92 -8.21 9.13 6.76
CA PHE A 92 -9.39 8.66 6.00
C PHE A 92 -10.31 7.71 6.79
N ILE A 93 -9.79 7.02 7.81
CA ILE A 93 -10.63 6.24 8.73
C ILE A 93 -11.45 7.17 9.62
N ILE A 94 -10.87 8.31 10.03
CA ILE A 94 -11.50 9.25 10.96
C ILE A 94 -12.47 10.18 10.23
N ASP A 95 -12.11 10.66 9.03
CA ASP A 95 -12.86 11.66 8.28
C ASP A 95 -13.23 11.20 6.87
N VAL A 96 -14.41 11.64 6.40
CA VAL A 96 -14.85 11.43 5.02
C VAL A 96 -14.12 12.41 4.10
N HIS A 97 -13.45 11.86 3.09
CA HIS A 97 -12.71 12.62 2.09
C HIS A 97 -13.08 12.15 0.68
N PRO A 98 -12.91 12.99 -0.35
CA PRO A 98 -13.17 12.60 -1.73
C PRO A 98 -12.19 11.50 -2.18
N VAL A 99 -12.71 10.52 -2.92
CA VAL A 99 -11.97 9.34 -3.39
C VAL A 99 -10.78 9.72 -4.27
N SER A 100 -10.86 10.83 -5.00
CA SER A 100 -9.76 11.39 -5.80
C SER A 100 -8.47 11.61 -5.01
N ASN A 101 -8.57 11.97 -3.72
CA ASN A 101 -7.40 12.16 -2.87
C ASN A 101 -6.65 10.84 -2.62
N PHE A 102 -7.36 9.71 -2.68
CA PHE A 102 -6.77 8.40 -2.47
C PHE A 102 -5.97 7.92 -3.70
N TRP A 103 -6.32 8.36 -4.91
CA TRP A 103 -5.49 8.14 -6.12
C TRP A 103 -4.15 8.86 -6.02
N ILE A 104 -4.18 10.10 -5.52
CA ILE A 104 -2.97 10.88 -5.28
C ILE A 104 -2.11 10.12 -4.25
N LEU A 105 -2.70 9.70 -3.12
CA LEU A 105 -1.96 8.95 -2.11
C LEU A 105 -1.30 7.70 -2.68
N LEU A 106 -2.05 6.85 -3.39
CA LEU A 106 -1.52 5.64 -4.00
C LEU A 106 -0.34 5.93 -4.94
N GLY A 107 -0.49 6.92 -5.81
CA GLY A 107 0.54 7.32 -6.78
C GLY A 107 1.83 7.84 -6.13
N PHE A 108 1.71 8.55 -5.01
CA PHE A 108 2.85 9.19 -4.34
C PHE A 108 3.46 8.37 -3.20
N THR A 109 2.73 7.45 -2.57
CA THR A 109 3.22 6.69 -1.42
C THR A 109 3.38 5.20 -1.67
N SER A 110 2.58 4.59 -2.55
CA SER A 110 2.62 3.13 -2.75
C SER A 110 3.35 2.73 -4.04
N CYS A 111 3.19 3.51 -5.10
CA CYS A 111 3.90 3.26 -6.37
C CYS A 111 5.43 3.45 -6.29
N PRO A 112 5.98 4.52 -5.66
CA PRO A 112 7.43 4.74 -5.68
C PRO A 112 8.24 3.64 -4.99
N PRO A 113 7.85 3.13 -3.80
CA PRO A 113 8.52 1.99 -3.16
C PRO A 113 8.60 0.75 -4.05
N LEU A 114 7.48 0.36 -4.67
CA LEU A 114 7.43 -0.78 -5.57
C LEU A 114 8.35 -0.58 -6.79
N ILE A 115 8.32 0.59 -7.43
CA ILE A 115 9.17 0.88 -8.61
C ILE A 115 10.65 0.77 -8.25
N LEU A 116 11.06 1.31 -7.10
CA LEU A 116 12.45 1.25 -6.63
C LEU A 116 12.91 -0.20 -6.39
N ASN A 117 12.06 -1.00 -5.74
CA ASN A 117 12.34 -2.40 -5.46
C ASN A 117 12.38 -3.24 -6.74
N LEU A 118 11.42 -3.03 -7.65
CA LEU A 118 11.34 -3.74 -8.93
C LEU A 118 12.55 -3.44 -9.83
N PHE A 119 12.93 -2.16 -9.96
CA PHE A 119 14.08 -1.75 -10.76
C PHE A 119 15.38 -2.40 -10.29
N ARG A 120 15.60 -2.46 -8.97
CA ARG A 120 16.79 -3.11 -8.40
C ARG A 120 16.76 -4.62 -8.54
N PHE A 121 15.59 -5.24 -8.39
CA PHE A 121 15.42 -6.66 -8.62
C PHE A 121 15.79 -7.02 -10.07
N LEU A 122 15.28 -6.27 -11.05
CA LEU A 122 15.53 -6.48 -12.49
C LEU A 122 17.00 -6.28 -12.87
N ILE A 123 17.63 -5.19 -12.42
CA ILE A 123 19.06 -4.92 -12.71
C ILE A 123 19.94 -6.07 -12.22
N HIS A 124 19.68 -6.56 -11.02
CA HIS A 124 20.48 -7.62 -10.47
C HIS A 124 20.22 -8.98 -11.13
N SER A 125 18.95 -9.29 -11.45
CA SER A 125 18.61 -10.51 -12.18
C SER A 125 19.31 -10.56 -13.53
N ARG A 126 19.43 -9.43 -14.24
CA ARG A 126 20.22 -9.33 -15.48
C ARG A 126 21.71 -9.57 -15.26
N ARG A 127 22.28 -9.04 -14.17
CA ARG A 127 23.71 -9.21 -13.86
C ARG A 127 24.06 -10.68 -13.60
N ASN A 128 23.21 -11.43 -12.89
CA ASN A 128 23.47 -12.85 -12.60
C ASN A 128 23.31 -13.77 -13.82
N LYS A 129 22.59 -13.35 -14.87
CA LYS A 129 22.47 -14.12 -16.12
C LYS A 129 23.65 -13.90 -17.10
N SER A 130 24.51 -12.91 -16.83
CA SER A 130 25.64 -12.53 -17.69
C SER A 130 26.99 -13.11 -17.20
N GLN A 131 26.98 -13.89 -16.12
CA GLN A 131 28.14 -14.62 -15.60
C GLN A 131 27.89 -16.12 -15.77
#